data_AF-A0A645A3F1-F1
#
_entry.id   AF-A0A645A3F1-F1
#
_cell.length_a   1.000
_cell.length_b   1.000
_cell.length_c   1.000
_cell.angle_alpha   90.00
_cell.angle_beta   90.00
_cell.angle_gamma   90.00
#
_symmetry.space_group_name_H-M   'P 1'
#
loop_
_entity.id
_entity.type
_entity.pdbx_description
1 polymer ?
#
loop_
_entity_poly.entity_id
_entity_poly.type
_entity_poly.pdbx_seq_one_letter_code
_entity_poly.pdbx_strand_id
1 'polypeptide(L)'
;MQTIVGSLDMHLPLIADLSSILLINDTGTNFITSDNPVIFYNYIAPNYSKYKYTNTVAVSGFMAFCPITEKLLILLYDDVLYQIYRHSQTTIRVEKTSDIDSINILQVVNCSEEIYCYDESEIDYIKNLYSKVEKYRKEPSVINNELDKKHKYSDAIRDKTCELQFIEPYYKMRLSFLEFNEKNIITYKKISRYKNEYNIPSAVMRDELRRELNK
;
A
#
# COMPACT_ATOMS: atom_id res chain seq x y z
N MET A 1 19.49 9.23 -23.41
CA MET A 1 18.05 8.94 -23.38
C MET A 1 17.86 7.43 -23.49
N GLN A 2 18.13 6.70 -22.40
CA GLN A 2 18.15 5.22 -22.42
C GLN A 2 17.82 4.58 -21.06
N THR A 3 17.18 5.29 -20.13
CA THR A 3 17.12 4.85 -18.72
C THR A 3 15.71 4.70 -18.15
N ILE A 4 14.66 4.98 -18.93
CA ILE A 4 13.26 4.86 -18.44
C ILE A 4 12.67 3.48 -18.79
N VAL A 5 13.03 2.89 -19.92
CA VAL A 5 12.49 1.59 -20.35
C VAL A 5 13.05 0.44 -19.51
N GLY A 6 14.35 0.48 -19.17
CA GLY A 6 14.99 -0.59 -18.40
C GLY A 6 14.56 -0.71 -16.93
N SER A 7 14.06 0.36 -16.29
CA SER A 7 13.50 0.26 -14.94
C SER A 7 12.05 -0.24 -14.95
N LEU A 8 11.30 0.06 -16.01
CA LEU A 8 9.92 -0.41 -16.17
C LEU A 8 9.86 -1.93 -16.34
N ASP A 9 10.76 -2.51 -17.15
CA ASP A 9 10.83 -3.96 -17.41
C ASP A 9 11.15 -4.78 -16.15
N MET A 10 11.87 -4.20 -15.18
CA MET A 10 12.24 -4.88 -13.95
C MET A 10 11.12 -4.89 -12.89
N HIS A 11 10.16 -3.95 -12.99
CA HIS A 11 9.07 -3.80 -12.03
C HIS A 11 7.69 -4.17 -12.58
N LEU A 12 7.45 -4.12 -13.89
CA LEU A 12 6.22 -4.58 -14.54
C LEU A 12 5.80 -6.00 -14.13
N PRO A 13 6.72 -7.00 -14.05
CA PRO A 13 6.36 -8.34 -13.58
C PRO A 13 5.80 -8.36 -12.15
N LEU A 14 6.14 -7.37 -11.32
CA LEU A 14 5.73 -7.30 -9.91
C LEU A 14 4.32 -6.76 -9.71
N ILE A 15 3.64 -6.26 -10.75
CA ILE A 15 2.23 -5.84 -10.65
C ILE A 15 1.35 -6.50 -11.71
N ALA A 16 1.94 -7.16 -12.71
CA ALA A 16 1.22 -7.81 -13.80
C ALA A 16 0.26 -8.92 -13.34
N ASP A 17 0.47 -9.43 -12.13
CA ASP A 17 -0.32 -10.46 -11.48
C ASP A 17 -1.48 -9.91 -10.63
N LEU A 18 -1.58 -8.59 -10.47
CA LEU A 18 -2.66 -7.94 -9.74
C LEU A 18 -3.88 -7.76 -10.63
N SER A 19 -5.06 -7.92 -10.03
CA SER A 19 -6.31 -7.54 -10.68
C SER A 19 -6.49 -6.01 -10.62
N SER A 20 -7.12 -5.45 -11.66
CA SER A 20 -7.38 -4.02 -11.77
C SER A 20 -8.87 -3.72 -11.91
N ILE A 21 -9.36 -2.70 -11.21
CA ILE A 21 -10.74 -2.24 -11.34
C ILE A 21 -10.81 -0.71 -11.36
N LEU A 22 -11.73 -0.17 -12.17
CA LEU A 22 -12.05 1.25 -12.18
C LEU A 22 -13.20 1.52 -11.20
N LEU A 23 -12.93 2.33 -10.17
CA LEU A 23 -13.97 2.85 -9.28
C LEU A 23 -14.53 4.14 -9.86
N ILE A 24 -15.85 4.18 -10.03
CA ILE A 24 -16.63 5.36 -10.41
C ILE A 24 -17.36 5.85 -9.16
N ASN A 25 -17.06 7.06 -8.74
CA ASN A 25 -17.67 7.68 -7.58
C ASN A 25 -19.04 8.28 -7.94
N ASP A 26 -20.11 7.61 -7.50
CA ASP A 26 -21.50 8.07 -7.65
C ASP A 26 -22.00 8.80 -6.38
N THR A 27 -21.07 9.31 -5.56
CA THR A 27 -21.40 10.08 -4.35
C THR A 27 -21.19 11.58 -4.56
N GLY A 28 -21.73 12.37 -3.62
CA GLY A 28 -21.54 13.82 -3.58
C GLY A 28 -20.15 14.28 -3.10
N THR A 29 -19.37 13.39 -2.48
CA THR A 29 -18.01 13.69 -1.98
C THR A 29 -17.00 13.25 -3.02
N ASN A 30 -16.05 14.10 -3.41
CA ASN A 30 -15.06 13.72 -4.42
C ASN A 30 -13.89 12.92 -3.84
N PHE A 31 -13.18 12.21 -4.72
CA PHE A 31 -11.82 11.78 -4.40
C PHE A 31 -10.89 13.00 -4.34
N ILE A 32 -10.00 13.00 -3.35
CA ILE A 32 -8.87 13.94 -3.27
C ILE A 32 -7.59 13.23 -3.72
N THR A 33 -6.55 14.00 -3.99
CA THR A 33 -5.20 13.47 -4.25
C THR A 33 -4.17 14.26 -3.45
N SER A 34 -2.92 13.84 -3.47
CA SER A 34 -1.81 14.53 -2.81
C SER A 34 -0.57 14.56 -3.69
N ASP A 35 0.50 15.13 -3.17
CA ASP A 35 1.87 15.01 -3.70
C ASP A 35 2.38 13.56 -3.76
N ASN A 36 1.72 12.64 -3.06
CA ASN A 36 1.88 11.19 -3.20
C ASN A 36 0.56 10.56 -3.70
N PRO A 37 0.23 10.69 -5.00
CA PRO A 37 -1.12 10.37 -5.51
C PRO A 37 -1.45 8.87 -5.47
N VAL A 38 -0.44 7.98 -5.59
CA VAL A 38 -0.66 6.53 -5.61
C VAL A 38 -0.38 5.95 -4.23
N ILE A 39 -1.44 5.54 -3.54
CA ILE A 39 -1.32 5.00 -2.17
C ILE A 39 -1.23 3.49 -2.18
N PHE A 40 -0.19 2.96 -1.54
CA PHE A 40 -0.04 1.54 -1.29
C PHE A 40 -0.66 1.16 0.04
N TYR A 41 -1.34 0.02 0.07
CA TYR A 41 -2.02 -0.47 1.26
C TYR A 41 -2.00 -2.00 1.30
N ASN A 42 -2.00 -2.55 2.51
CA ASN A 42 -2.11 -4.00 2.69
C ASN A 42 -2.90 -4.33 3.97
N TYR A 43 -4.09 -4.92 3.80
CA TYR A 43 -4.95 -5.29 4.93
C TYR A 43 -4.42 -6.47 5.77
N ILE A 44 -3.63 -7.34 5.15
CA ILE A 44 -3.31 -8.67 5.69
C ILE A 44 -1.85 -8.74 6.16
N ALA A 45 -0.98 -7.89 5.59
CA ALA A 45 0.38 -7.78 6.05
C ALA A 45 0.42 -7.36 7.53
N PRO A 46 1.33 -7.94 8.32
CA PRO A 46 1.44 -7.61 9.72
C PRO A 46 1.88 -6.15 9.94
N ASN A 47 0.99 -5.29 10.46
CA ASN A 47 1.33 -3.95 10.96
C ASN A 47 2.12 -4.01 12.29
N TYR A 48 3.25 -4.71 12.32
CA TYR A 48 4.17 -4.57 13.45
C TYR A 48 5.21 -3.52 13.11
N SER A 49 5.46 -2.63 14.07
CA SER A 49 6.53 -1.62 14.06
C SER A 49 7.94 -2.19 13.83
N LYS A 50 8.11 -3.52 13.84
CA LYS A 50 9.37 -4.21 13.55
C LYS A 50 9.59 -4.55 12.08
N TYR A 51 8.58 -4.47 11.21
CA TYR A 51 8.69 -4.93 9.83
C TYR A 51 8.84 -3.77 8.86
N LYS A 52 9.93 -3.81 8.09
CA LYS A 52 10.41 -2.72 7.23
C LYS A 52 9.72 -2.66 5.84
N TYR A 53 8.88 -3.63 5.47
CA TYR A 53 8.49 -3.88 4.06
C TYR A 53 7.07 -4.43 3.86
N THR A 54 6.06 -3.92 4.57
CA THR A 54 4.69 -4.48 4.51
C THR A 54 3.88 -4.08 3.27
N ASN A 55 4.19 -2.94 2.67
CA ASN A 55 3.55 -2.44 1.44
C ASN A 55 4.47 -2.54 0.22
N THR A 56 5.50 -3.38 0.27
CA THR A 56 6.33 -3.63 -0.92
C THR A 56 5.50 -4.30 -2.00
N VAL A 57 5.69 -3.85 -3.24
CA VAL A 57 4.89 -4.23 -4.41
C VAL A 57 4.82 -5.75 -4.65
N ALA A 58 5.79 -6.55 -4.19
CA ALA A 58 5.79 -8.01 -4.34
C ALA A 58 5.06 -8.79 -3.21
N VAL A 59 4.64 -8.10 -2.14
CA VAL A 59 4.06 -8.73 -0.95
C VAL A 59 2.61 -9.12 -1.18
N SER A 60 2.18 -10.25 -0.60
CA SER A 60 0.79 -10.70 -0.68
C SER A 60 -0.14 -9.78 0.09
N GLY A 61 -1.29 -9.48 -0.50
CA GLY A 61 -2.27 -8.53 0.02
C GLY A 61 -1.99 -7.09 -0.39
N PHE A 62 -1.10 -6.86 -1.35
CA PHE A 62 -0.84 -5.52 -1.85
C PHE A 62 -2.07 -4.94 -2.57
N MET A 63 -2.33 -3.66 -2.33
CA MET A 63 -3.31 -2.83 -3.03
C MET A 63 -2.66 -1.49 -3.38
N ALA A 64 -3.04 -0.93 -4.53
CA ALA A 64 -2.66 0.42 -4.92
C ALA A 64 -3.90 1.22 -5.34
N PHE A 65 -4.08 2.39 -4.74
CA PHE A 65 -5.16 3.33 -5.01
C PHE A 65 -4.61 4.51 -5.79
N CYS A 66 -5.09 4.71 -7.02
CA CYS A 66 -4.64 5.78 -7.91
C CYS A 66 -5.84 6.63 -8.35
N PRO A 67 -6.13 7.74 -7.66
CA PRO A 67 -7.10 8.72 -8.14
C PRO A 67 -6.66 9.25 -9.50
N ILE A 68 -7.56 9.24 -10.49
CA ILE A 68 -7.35 9.84 -11.81
C ILE A 68 -8.02 11.22 -11.86
N THR A 69 -9.24 11.27 -11.33
CA THR A 69 -10.05 12.49 -11.25
C THR A 69 -10.81 12.50 -9.92
N GLU A 70 -11.54 13.57 -9.65
CA GLU A 70 -12.44 13.73 -8.52
C GLU A 70 -13.55 12.65 -8.47
N LYS A 71 -13.79 11.97 -9.61
CA LYS A 71 -14.79 10.89 -9.75
C LYS A 71 -14.23 9.51 -10.11
N LEU A 72 -12.98 9.40 -10.56
CA LEU A 72 -12.43 8.14 -11.08
C LEU A 72 -11.17 7.73 -10.31
N LEU A 73 -11.10 6.46 -9.93
CA LEU A 73 -9.93 5.87 -9.26
C LEU A 73 -9.62 4.48 -9.81
N ILE A 74 -8.36 4.21 -10.13
CA ILE A 74 -7.89 2.84 -10.41
C ILE A 74 -7.48 2.18 -9.10
N LEU A 75 -8.04 0.99 -8.87
CA LEU A 75 -7.62 0.11 -7.79
C LEU A 75 -6.92 -1.11 -8.40
N LEU A 76 -5.65 -1.29 -8.05
CA LEU A 76 -4.93 -2.56 -8.23
C LEU A 76 -5.00 -3.35 -6.92
N TYR A 77 -5.27 -4.64 -6.98
CA TYR A 77 -5.40 -5.46 -5.77
C TYR A 77 -5.01 -6.92 -6.00
N ASP A 78 -4.58 -7.57 -4.92
CA ASP A 78 -4.29 -9.00 -4.89
C ASP A 78 -5.59 -9.82 -4.79
N ASP A 79 -6.07 -10.33 -5.93
CA ASP A 79 -7.31 -11.11 -6.06
C ASP A 79 -7.27 -12.50 -5.41
N VAL A 80 -6.08 -12.96 -5.04
CA VAL A 80 -5.92 -14.20 -4.27
C VAL A 80 -6.47 -14.01 -2.86
N LEU A 81 -6.30 -12.81 -2.31
CA LEU A 81 -6.61 -12.52 -0.91
C LEU A 81 -7.83 -11.62 -0.74
N TYR A 82 -8.15 -10.82 -1.75
CA TYR A 82 -9.32 -9.95 -1.77
C TYR A 82 -10.27 -10.32 -2.89
N GLN A 83 -11.55 -10.22 -2.59
CA GLN A 83 -12.62 -10.36 -3.57
C GLN A 83 -13.39 -9.07 -3.61
N ILE A 84 -13.70 -8.57 -4.80
CA ILE A 84 -14.53 -7.39 -4.94
C ILE A 84 -15.93 -7.81 -5.36
N TYR A 85 -16.93 -7.37 -4.60
CA TYR A 85 -18.34 -7.64 -4.89
C TYR A 85 -18.68 -7.13 -6.30
N ARG A 86 -19.28 -7.98 -7.14
CA ARG A 86 -19.58 -7.74 -8.59
C ARG A 86 -18.41 -7.99 -9.56
N HIS A 87 -17.60 -9.02 -9.27
CA HIS A 87 -16.45 -9.54 -10.04
C HIS A 87 -16.62 -9.72 -11.57
N SER A 88 -17.83 -9.62 -12.15
CA SER A 88 -18.00 -9.72 -13.60
C SER A 88 -17.63 -8.43 -14.36
N GLN A 89 -17.39 -7.31 -13.67
CA GLN A 89 -17.16 -6.00 -14.30
C GLN A 89 -15.78 -5.44 -13.95
N THR A 90 -15.10 -4.88 -14.94
CA THR A 90 -13.85 -4.11 -14.79
C THR A 90 -14.09 -2.74 -14.14
N THR A 91 -15.30 -2.49 -13.64
CA THR A 91 -15.74 -1.19 -13.16
C THR A 91 -16.77 -1.36 -12.04
N ILE A 92 -16.68 -0.55 -11.00
CA ILE A 92 -17.64 -0.52 -9.89
C ILE A 92 -18.08 0.91 -9.62
N ARG A 93 -19.38 1.08 -9.42
CA ARG A 93 -19.96 2.30 -8.89
C ARG A 93 -19.91 2.28 -7.37
N VAL A 94 -19.24 3.27 -6.79
CA VAL A 94 -19.16 3.49 -5.35
C VAL A 94 -20.27 4.45 -4.97
N GLU A 95 -21.28 3.94 -4.28
CA GLU A 95 -22.48 4.70 -3.88
C GLU A 95 -22.43 5.16 -2.42
N LYS A 96 -21.47 4.65 -1.63
CA LYS A 96 -21.33 4.99 -0.21
C LYS A 96 -20.23 6.00 0.02
N THR A 97 -20.62 7.16 0.55
CA THR A 97 -19.67 8.22 0.96
C THR A 97 -18.62 7.71 1.95
N SER A 98 -18.97 6.76 2.83
CA SER A 98 -18.01 6.18 3.78
C SER A 98 -16.82 5.46 3.12
N ASP A 99 -17.01 4.91 1.92
CA ASP A 99 -15.93 4.27 1.17
C ASP A 99 -15.01 5.34 0.55
N ILE A 100 -15.58 6.44 0.05
CA ILE A 100 -14.83 7.61 -0.43
C ILE A 100 -14.03 8.25 0.71
N ASP A 101 -14.66 8.47 1.87
CA ASP A 101 -13.99 8.99 3.07
C ASP A 101 -12.82 8.10 3.50
N SER A 102 -13.01 6.79 3.45
CA SER A 102 -11.97 5.81 3.81
C SER A 102 -10.77 5.88 2.88
N ILE A 103 -10.98 6.08 1.58
CA ILE A 103 -9.92 6.25 0.58
C ILE A 103 -9.25 7.63 0.72
N ASN A 104 -10.03 8.69 0.89
CA ASN A 104 -9.50 10.05 1.08
C ASN A 104 -8.67 10.18 2.36
N ILE A 105 -9.07 9.47 3.42
CA ILE A 105 -8.25 9.37 4.64
C ILE A 105 -6.86 8.80 4.30
N LEU A 106 -6.77 7.78 3.44
CA LEU A 106 -5.47 7.24 3.05
C LEU A 106 -4.61 8.28 2.31
N GLN A 107 -5.21 9.12 1.46
CA GLN A 107 -4.50 10.24 0.82
C GLN A 107 -3.98 11.23 1.86
N VAL A 108 -4.81 11.64 2.83
CA VAL A 108 -4.40 12.55 3.92
C VAL A 108 -3.26 11.95 4.74
N VAL A 109 -3.35 10.65 5.04
CA VAL A 109 -2.41 9.94 5.89
C VAL A 109 -1.05 9.76 5.22
N ASN A 110 -1.01 9.52 3.91
CA ASN A 110 0.20 9.26 3.13
C ASN A 110 0.75 10.48 2.37
N CYS A 111 0.04 11.61 2.43
CA CYS A 111 0.49 12.91 1.94
C CYS A 111 1.76 13.32 2.68
N SER A 112 2.75 13.83 1.92
CA SER A 112 3.95 14.41 2.52
C SER A 112 3.66 15.85 2.94
N GLU A 113 3.34 16.72 1.97
CA GLU A 113 3.20 18.16 2.17
C GLU A 113 1.83 18.70 1.74
N GLU A 114 1.36 18.33 0.53
CA GLU A 114 0.19 18.97 -0.09
C GLU A 114 -0.94 18.02 -0.47
N ILE A 115 -2.17 18.44 -0.19
CA ILE A 115 -3.42 17.79 -0.62
C ILE A 115 -4.09 18.67 -1.67
N TYR A 116 -4.53 18.05 -2.77
CA TYR A 116 -5.25 18.68 -3.86
C TYR A 116 -6.70 18.18 -3.90
N CYS A 117 -7.62 19.11 -4.16
CA CYS A 117 -9.05 18.86 -4.29
C CYS A 117 -9.61 19.58 -5.51
N TYR A 118 -10.82 19.21 -5.91
CA TYR A 118 -11.43 19.72 -7.13
C TYR A 118 -12.00 21.12 -6.93
N ASP A 119 -12.59 21.39 -5.77
CA ASP A 119 -13.27 22.65 -5.46
C ASP A 119 -12.90 23.15 -4.04
N GLU A 120 -12.80 24.47 -3.88
CA GLU A 120 -12.45 25.09 -2.59
C GLU A 120 -13.46 24.80 -1.48
N SER A 121 -14.73 24.50 -1.82
CA SER A 121 -15.74 24.07 -0.85
C SER A 121 -15.39 22.77 -0.12
N GLU A 122 -14.44 21.99 -0.63
CA GLU A 122 -13.97 20.73 -0.04
C GLU A 122 -12.93 20.94 1.07
N ILE A 123 -12.42 22.16 1.25
CA ILE A 123 -11.36 22.47 2.23
C ILE A 123 -11.77 22.09 3.66
N ASP A 124 -13.00 22.42 4.06
CA ASP A 124 -13.47 22.11 5.42
C ASP A 124 -13.69 20.60 5.63
N TYR A 125 -14.07 19.89 4.57
CA TYR A 125 -14.10 18.42 4.56
C TYR A 125 -12.70 17.84 4.79
N ILE A 126 -11.68 18.33 4.08
CA ILE A 126 -10.29 17.87 4.21
C ILE A 126 -9.75 18.14 5.61
N LYS A 127 -10.01 19.33 6.18
CA LYS A 127 -9.63 19.66 7.57
C LYS A 127 -10.27 18.70 8.57
N ASN A 128 -11.53 18.32 8.34
CA ASN A 128 -12.22 17.33 9.17
C ASN A 128 -11.55 15.96 9.05
N LEU A 129 -11.20 15.50 7.85
CA LEU A 129 -10.43 14.26 7.67
C LEU A 129 -9.08 14.32 8.41
N TYR A 130 -8.34 15.41 8.24
CA TYR A 130 -7.04 15.63 8.88
C TYR A 130 -7.12 15.50 10.41
N SER A 131 -8.07 16.20 11.04
CA SER A 131 -8.23 16.16 12.51
C SER A 131 -8.56 14.76 13.05
N LYS A 132 -9.18 13.88 12.26
CA LYS A 132 -9.44 12.49 12.65
C LYS A 132 -8.19 11.63 12.66
N VAL A 133 -7.19 11.97 11.82
CA VAL A 133 -6.05 11.08 11.53
C VAL A 133 -4.69 11.67 11.83
N GLU A 134 -4.63 12.89 12.34
CA GLU A 134 -3.40 13.56 12.78
C GLU A 134 -2.51 12.66 13.64
N LYS A 135 -3.10 11.94 14.60
CA LYS A 135 -2.37 10.99 15.49
C LYS A 135 -1.73 9.80 14.77
N TYR A 136 -2.15 9.50 13.55
CA TYR A 136 -1.60 8.40 12.75
C TYR A 136 -0.47 8.86 11.84
N ARG A 137 -0.37 10.16 11.50
CA ARG A 137 0.77 10.68 10.74
C ARG A 137 2.03 10.54 11.59
N LYS A 138 3.02 9.83 11.07
CA LYS A 138 4.35 9.71 11.67
C LYS A 138 5.35 10.32 10.71
N GLU A 139 6.15 11.24 11.22
CA GLU A 139 7.32 11.73 10.51
C GLU A 139 8.28 10.56 10.24
N PRO A 140 8.94 10.52 9.07
CA PRO A 140 9.96 9.53 8.79
C PRO A 140 11.06 9.59 9.85
N SER A 141 11.42 8.42 10.38
CA SER A 141 12.55 8.28 11.30
C SER A 141 13.82 7.94 10.52
N VAL A 142 14.86 8.76 10.63
CA VAL A 142 16.17 8.46 10.07
C VAL A 142 16.88 7.45 10.98
N ILE A 143 17.21 6.27 10.46
CA ILE A 143 18.05 5.30 11.17
C ILE A 143 19.43 5.28 10.51
N ASN A 144 20.43 5.74 11.27
CA ASN A 144 21.82 5.66 10.85
C ASN A 144 22.37 4.28 11.17
N ASN A 145 22.64 3.47 10.15
CA ASN A 145 23.32 2.18 10.32
C ASN A 145 24.80 2.36 9.96
N GLU A 146 25.68 2.19 10.94
CA GLU A 146 27.10 2.02 10.66
C GLU A 146 27.34 0.55 10.30
N LEU A 147 27.74 0.29 9.05
CA LEU A 147 28.16 -1.04 8.63
C LEU A 147 29.54 -1.33 9.24
N ASP A 148 29.56 -1.85 10.46
CA ASP A 148 30.79 -2.30 11.11
C ASP A 148 31.18 -3.69 10.55
N LYS A 149 31.34 -3.77 9.23
CA LYS A 149 32.00 -4.93 8.62
C LYS A 149 33.47 -4.80 8.96
N LYS A 150 33.98 -5.70 9.82
CA LYS A 150 35.43 -5.98 9.93
C LYS A 150 35.94 -6.34 8.52
N HIS A 151 36.39 -5.34 7.77
CA HIS A 151 36.96 -5.56 6.46
C HIS A 151 38.32 -6.23 6.64
N LYS A 152 38.58 -7.24 5.81
CA LYS A 152 39.84 -8.00 5.81
C LYS A 152 41.04 -7.20 5.29
N TYR A 153 40.82 -5.95 4.88
CA TYR A 153 41.78 -5.05 4.24
C TYR A 153 41.75 -3.68 4.91
N SER A 154 42.93 -3.08 5.14
CA SER A 154 43.13 -1.84 5.88
C SER A 154 42.54 -0.59 5.21
N ASP A 155 42.24 -0.67 3.91
CA ASP A 155 41.96 0.51 3.08
C ASP A 155 40.46 0.64 2.74
N ALA A 156 39.59 -0.17 3.36
CA ALA A 156 38.16 -0.09 3.15
C ALA A 156 37.60 1.21 3.76
N ILE A 157 37.00 2.05 2.91
CA ILE A 157 36.27 3.25 3.34
C ILE A 157 35.13 2.79 4.26
N ARG A 158 35.03 3.42 5.45
CA ARG A 158 33.87 3.25 6.34
C ARG A 158 32.64 3.84 5.65
N ASP A 159 31.95 3.05 4.86
CA ASP A 159 30.69 3.46 4.24
C ASP A 159 29.61 3.55 5.32
N LYS A 160 29.20 4.78 5.64
CA LYS A 160 27.99 5.04 6.43
C LYS A 160 26.80 4.97 5.48
N THR A 161 25.91 4.01 5.71
CA THR A 161 24.63 3.95 5.01
C THR A 161 23.54 4.54 5.90
N CYS A 162 22.91 5.62 5.45
CA CYS A 162 21.70 6.14 6.09
C CYS A 162 20.48 5.40 5.55
N GLU A 163 19.74 4.68 6.39
CA GLU A 163 18.44 4.12 6.04
C GLU A 163 17.35 5.07 6.57
N LEU A 164 16.66 5.76 5.66
CA LEU A 164 15.39 6.42 6.00
C LEU A 164 14.34 5.34 6.24
N GLN A 165 13.79 5.28 7.44
CA GLN A 165 12.65 4.41 7.74
C GLN A 165 11.38 5.25 7.81
N PHE A 166 10.58 5.10 6.77
CA PHE A 166 9.19 5.56 6.77
C PHE A 166 8.38 4.51 7.54
N ILE A 167 7.95 4.85 8.76
CA ILE A 167 6.90 4.06 9.40
C ILE A 167 5.61 4.47 8.69
N GLU A 168 5.18 3.65 7.74
CA GLU A 168 3.94 3.93 7.00
C GLU A 168 2.79 4.13 7.98
N PRO A 169 2.12 5.29 7.92
CA PRO A 169 1.07 5.59 8.87
C PRO A 169 -0.13 4.67 8.59
N TYR A 170 -0.47 3.83 9.58
CA TYR A 170 -1.51 2.83 9.42
C TYR A 170 -2.87 3.33 9.91
N TYR A 171 -3.81 3.47 8.98
CA TYR A 171 -5.22 3.62 9.26
C TYR A 171 -5.98 2.36 8.83
N LYS A 172 -6.82 1.81 9.71
CA LYS A 172 -7.64 0.63 9.38
C LYS A 172 -8.83 1.06 8.51
N MET A 173 -8.64 1.01 7.21
CA MET A 173 -9.63 1.34 6.19
C MET A 173 -10.79 0.34 6.21
N ARG A 174 -12.00 0.75 5.80
CA ARG A 174 -13.11 -0.18 5.55
C ARG A 174 -13.75 0.17 4.22
N LEU A 175 -13.80 -0.80 3.30
CA LEU A 175 -14.43 -0.65 2.00
C LEU A 175 -15.60 -1.62 1.90
N SER A 176 -16.79 -1.10 1.62
CA SER A 176 -18.01 -1.92 1.66
C SER A 176 -18.17 -2.87 0.48
N PHE A 177 -17.39 -2.65 -0.58
CA PHE A 177 -17.32 -3.52 -1.76
C PHE A 177 -16.19 -4.55 -1.71
N LEU A 178 -15.37 -4.54 -0.65
CA LEU A 178 -14.21 -5.43 -0.49
C LEU A 178 -14.52 -6.58 0.48
N GLU A 179 -14.34 -7.80 0.00
CA GLU A 179 -14.44 -9.04 0.77
C GLU A 179 -13.06 -9.71 0.88
N PHE A 180 -12.90 -10.53 1.92
CA PHE A 180 -11.65 -11.19 2.25
C PHE A 180 -11.75 -12.69 1.95
N ASN A 181 -10.80 -13.26 1.22
CA ASN A 181 -10.73 -14.69 1.01
C ASN A 181 -10.15 -15.37 2.27
N GLU A 182 -11.03 -15.68 3.23
CA GLU A 182 -10.64 -16.21 4.54
C GLU A 182 -9.78 -17.48 4.44
N LYS A 183 -10.09 -18.38 3.50
CA LYS A 183 -9.32 -19.62 3.29
C LYS A 183 -7.86 -19.29 2.94
N ASN A 184 -7.67 -18.39 1.97
CA ASN A 184 -6.33 -18.01 1.51
C ASN A 184 -5.58 -17.19 2.57
N ILE A 185 -6.28 -16.36 3.33
CA ILE A 185 -5.73 -15.60 4.46
C ILE A 185 -5.24 -16.54 5.57
N ILE A 186 -5.96 -17.62 5.88
CA ILE A 186 -5.52 -18.63 6.84
C ILE A 186 -4.21 -19.27 6.36
N THR A 187 -4.09 -19.61 5.08
CA THR A 187 -2.85 -20.14 4.50
C THR A 187 -1.71 -19.13 4.59
N TYR A 188 -1.94 -17.88 4.20
CA TYR A 188 -0.96 -16.79 4.35
C TYR A 188 -0.46 -16.69 5.80
N LYS A 189 -1.37 -16.68 6.79
CA LYS A 189 -1.01 -16.58 8.22
C LYS A 189 -0.18 -17.76 8.69
N LYS A 190 -0.44 -18.98 8.20
CA LYS A 190 0.37 -20.17 8.50
C LYS A 190 1.80 -20.01 7.99
N ILE A 191 1.97 -19.58 6.73
CA ILE A 191 3.29 -19.36 6.12
C ILE A 191 4.04 -18.24 6.85
N SER A 192 3.37 -17.12 7.12
CA SER A 192 3.96 -15.99 7.83
C SER A 192 4.41 -16.37 9.25
N ARG A 193 3.60 -17.18 9.97
CA ARG A 193 3.98 -17.70 11.29
C ARG A 193 5.21 -18.60 11.23
N TYR A 194 5.24 -19.54 10.29
CA TYR A 194 6.39 -20.41 10.07
C TYR A 194 7.66 -19.57 9.82
N LYS A 195 7.62 -18.62 8.89
CA LYS A 195 8.77 -17.76 8.61
C LYS A 195 9.28 -17.01 9.83
N ASN A 196 8.36 -16.46 10.62
CA ASN A 196 8.70 -15.76 11.85
C ASN A 196 9.37 -16.68 12.88
N GLU A 197 8.91 -17.93 13.00
CA GLU A 197 9.51 -18.94 13.90
C GLU A 197 10.95 -19.31 13.51
N TYR A 198 11.26 -19.32 12.21
CA TYR A 198 12.58 -19.68 11.68
C TYR A 198 13.46 -18.47 11.33
N ASN A 199 13.13 -17.26 11.81
CA ASN A 199 13.86 -16.02 11.51
C ASN A 199 14.04 -15.74 10.00
N ILE A 200 13.09 -16.19 9.18
CA ILE A 200 12.97 -15.86 7.76
C ILE A 200 12.16 -14.55 7.67
N PRO A 201 12.41 -13.65 6.69
CA PRO A 201 11.59 -12.47 6.49
C PRO A 201 10.09 -12.79 6.49
N SER A 202 9.34 -12.17 7.41
CA SER A 202 7.93 -12.50 7.68
C SER A 202 6.97 -12.16 6.54
N ALA A 203 7.40 -11.29 5.63
CA ALA A 203 6.67 -10.95 4.42
C ALA A 203 6.53 -12.20 3.53
N VAL A 204 5.28 -12.55 3.20
CA VAL A 204 5.00 -13.62 2.25
C VAL A 204 4.89 -13.00 0.86
N MET A 205 5.78 -13.40 -0.04
CA MET A 205 5.78 -12.92 -1.42
C MET A 205 4.60 -13.53 -2.18
N ARG A 206 3.99 -12.79 -3.11
CA ARG A 206 2.80 -13.26 -3.84
C ARG A 206 3.03 -14.57 -4.59
N ASP A 207 4.17 -14.69 -5.29
CA ASP A 207 4.52 -15.91 -6.02
C ASP A 207 4.70 -17.13 -5.12
N GLU A 208 5.10 -16.93 -3.87
CA GLU A 208 5.19 -17.99 -2.88
C GLU A 208 3.81 -18.42 -2.43
N LEU A 209 2.93 -17.47 -2.08
CA LEU A 209 1.56 -17.78 -1.67
C LEU A 209 0.79 -18.49 -2.79
N ARG A 210 0.88 -18.01 -4.03
CA ARG A 210 0.20 -18.65 -5.18
C ARG A 210 0.70 -20.07 -5.42
N ARG A 211 2.01 -20.32 -5.28
CA ARG A 211 2.56 -21.69 -5.37
C ARG A 211 2.01 -22.61 -4.29
N GLU A 212 1.85 -22.14 -3.05
CA GLU A 212 1.29 -22.94 -1.97
C GLU A 212 -0.22 -23.20 -2.15
N LEU A 213 -0.97 -22.26 -2.72
CA LEU A 213 -2.40 -22.42 -2.96
C LEU A 213 -2.74 -23.36 -4.13
N ASN A 214 -1.78 -23.57 -5.04
CA ASN A 214 -1.92 -24.46 -6.20
C ASN A 214 -1.45 -25.90 -5.94
N LYS A 215 -1.01 -26.22 -4.70
CA LYS A 215 -0.67 -27.59 -4.26
C LYS A 215 -1.89 -28.31 -3.70
#